data_AF-J4XD69-F1
#
_entry.id   AF-J4XD69-F1
#
_cell.length_a   1.000
_cell.length_b   1.000
_cell.length_c   1.000
_cell.angle_alpha   90.00
_cell.angle_beta   90.00
_cell.angle_gamma   90.00
#
_symmetry.space_group_name_H-M   'P 1'
#
loop_
_entity.id
_entity.type
_entity.pdbx_description
1 polymer ?
#
loop_
_entity_poly.entity_id
_entity_poly.type
_entity_poly.pdbx_seq_one_letter_code
_entity_poly.pdbx_strand_id
1 'polypeptide(L)'
;MAVRRIKYAYYDPAWDKTTMSLAALTRTEIGPLEYTSEMRGHLHCPSCYESLIRVPNDPSISIMPHDREALFRHLPDRDHTAPQCMLRSGIMVGKKYNSEAEALQAIEDEDIIIISGFMQERANNYARDPVEGEDEQVETDYESEDGPAIDVPISRHEGQTFNVPSKITSVMSLCSNFRRNFYRDIHILVDGEVKHYVLSECLTDAAEIAEENDTPNFYFGEIVSIRRFDHTSHVFLRHPRLAGNVDFKISASNEDLDARGITAANAQRRILVFFGKINSVGAGYWSQNKKWGEISLLPEKYEDFLRANYEREE
;
A
#
# COMPACT_ATOMS: atom_id res chain seq x y z
N MET A 1 -18.39 -7.51 10.87
CA MET A 1 -18.10 -8.85 10.33
C MET A 1 -16.63 -9.17 10.56
N ALA A 2 -16.24 -10.42 10.82
CA ALA A 2 -14.82 -10.75 10.99
C ALA A 2 -14.16 -10.89 9.61
N VAL A 3 -13.95 -9.74 8.98
CA VAL A 3 -13.18 -9.53 7.75
C VAL A 3 -11.83 -10.22 7.88
N ARG A 4 -11.38 -10.89 6.81
CA ARG A 4 -10.01 -11.42 6.72
C ARG A 4 -9.03 -10.25 6.78
N ARG A 5 -8.48 -9.98 7.96
CA ARG A 5 -7.48 -8.91 8.16
C ARG A 5 -6.10 -9.29 7.62
N ILE A 6 -5.74 -10.57 7.66
CA ILE A 6 -4.46 -11.07 7.18
C ILE A 6 -4.70 -11.80 5.85
N LYS A 7 -4.34 -11.15 4.74
CA LYS A 7 -4.53 -11.69 3.39
C LYS A 7 -3.45 -12.68 2.96
N TYR A 8 -2.23 -12.58 3.51
CA TYR A 8 -1.14 -13.52 3.28
C TYR A 8 -0.22 -13.63 4.52
N ALA A 9 0.62 -14.65 4.57
CA ALA A 9 1.65 -14.86 5.58
C ALA A 9 3.01 -15.10 4.91
N TYR A 10 4.10 -14.80 5.61
CA TYR A 10 5.44 -15.24 5.20
C TYR A 10 5.68 -16.66 5.72
N TYR A 11 6.12 -17.56 4.86
CA TYR A 11 6.54 -18.91 5.21
C TYR A 11 8.07 -18.98 5.22
N ASP A 12 8.63 -19.27 6.39
CA ASP A 12 10.05 -19.58 6.53
C ASP A 12 10.23 -20.65 7.62
N PRO A 13 10.61 -21.89 7.24
CA PRO A 13 10.80 -22.96 8.21
C PRO A 13 12.08 -22.83 9.04
N ALA A 14 13.04 -22.02 8.60
CA ALA A 14 14.36 -21.87 9.23
C ALA A 14 14.46 -20.61 10.11
N TRP A 15 13.57 -19.64 9.93
CA TRP A 15 13.62 -18.38 10.65
C TRP A 15 12.92 -18.43 12.01
N ASP A 16 13.62 -17.96 13.04
CA ASP A 16 13.09 -17.78 14.38
C ASP A 16 13.32 -16.34 14.84
N LYS A 17 12.23 -15.61 15.05
CA LYS A 17 12.22 -14.22 15.51
C LYS A 17 13.03 -13.98 16.78
N THR A 18 13.14 -14.99 17.66
CA THR A 18 13.84 -14.85 18.93
C THR A 18 15.35 -14.92 18.81
N THR A 19 15.86 -15.49 17.72
CA THR A 19 17.31 -15.75 17.54
C THR A 19 17.90 -15.11 16.28
N MET A 20 17.05 -14.76 15.30
CA MET A 20 17.47 -14.26 13.99
C MET A 20 16.90 -12.86 13.72
N SER A 21 17.66 -12.04 13.01
CA SER A 21 17.20 -10.71 12.59
C SER A 21 16.14 -10.80 11.49
N LEU A 22 15.33 -9.76 11.34
CA LEU A 22 14.33 -9.66 10.26
C LEU A 22 14.95 -9.69 8.86
N ALA A 23 16.21 -9.29 8.72
CA ALA A 23 16.94 -9.36 7.45
C ALA A 23 17.15 -10.81 6.99
N ALA A 24 17.20 -11.78 7.92
CA ALA A 24 17.38 -13.19 7.61
C ALA A 24 16.06 -13.91 7.26
N LEU A 25 14.91 -13.25 7.38
CA LEU A 25 13.60 -13.84 7.07
C LEU A 25 13.43 -14.00 5.56
N THR A 26 13.22 -15.23 5.12
CA THR A 26 12.75 -15.56 3.78
C THR A 26 11.27 -15.17 3.66
N ARG A 27 10.96 -14.25 2.74
CA ARG A 27 9.61 -13.68 2.60
C ARG A 27 8.78 -14.42 1.56
N THR A 28 8.74 -15.75 1.61
CA THR A 28 7.88 -16.54 0.73
C THR A 28 6.43 -16.33 1.13
N GLU A 29 5.64 -15.68 0.28
CA GLU A 29 4.25 -15.35 0.58
C GLU A 29 3.34 -16.55 0.33
N ILE A 30 2.42 -16.79 1.28
CA ILE A 30 1.42 -17.86 1.19
C ILE A 30 0.05 -17.28 1.57
N GLY A 31 -0.93 -17.47 0.71
CA GLY A 31 -2.35 -17.19 0.98
C GLY A 31 -3.03 -18.31 1.79
N PRO A 32 -4.17 -18.06 2.45
CA PRO A 32 -4.87 -19.07 3.23
C PRO A 32 -5.28 -20.32 2.43
N LEU A 33 -5.51 -20.19 1.13
CA LEU A 33 -5.90 -21.31 0.26
C LEU A 33 -4.71 -22.09 -0.31
N GLU A 34 -3.51 -21.50 -0.27
CA GLU A 34 -2.25 -22.12 -0.74
C GLU A 34 -1.54 -22.89 0.37
N TYR A 35 -2.03 -22.79 1.61
CA TYR A 35 -1.48 -23.44 2.78
C TYR A 35 -1.44 -24.97 2.65
N THR A 36 -0.31 -25.57 3.00
CA THR A 36 -0.13 -27.02 3.18
C THR A 36 0.15 -27.37 4.64
N SER A 37 -0.09 -28.62 5.04
CA SER A 37 0.12 -29.06 6.43
C SER A 37 1.57 -28.90 6.92
N GLU A 38 2.54 -28.90 6.01
CA GLU A 38 3.98 -28.74 6.31
C GLU A 38 4.31 -27.31 6.76
N MET A 39 3.53 -26.31 6.34
CA MET A 39 3.74 -24.91 6.71
C MET A 39 3.32 -24.62 8.16
N ARG A 40 2.75 -25.60 8.86
CA ARG A 40 2.28 -25.43 10.24
C ARG A 40 3.43 -25.07 11.17
N GLY A 41 3.29 -23.93 11.86
CA GLY A 41 4.29 -23.46 12.84
C GLY A 41 5.41 -22.62 12.23
N HIS A 42 5.38 -22.40 10.92
CA HIS A 42 6.40 -21.67 10.16
C HIS A 42 5.82 -20.48 9.39
N LEU A 43 4.62 -20.03 9.79
CA LEU A 43 3.92 -18.89 9.19
C LEU A 43 4.10 -17.66 10.06
N HIS A 44 4.46 -16.54 9.45
CA HIS A 44 4.75 -15.28 10.12
C HIS A 44 3.86 -14.17 9.57
N CYS A 45 3.42 -13.29 10.47
CA CYS A 45 2.59 -12.15 10.13
C CYS A 45 3.33 -11.16 9.23
N PRO A 46 2.74 -10.67 8.13
CA PRO A 46 3.42 -9.73 7.25
C PRO A 46 3.63 -8.34 7.87
N SER A 47 2.95 -8.03 8.98
CA SER A 47 3.01 -6.73 9.66
C SER A 47 3.83 -6.73 10.95
N CYS A 48 3.75 -7.79 11.77
CA CYS A 48 4.47 -7.87 13.06
C CYS A 48 5.40 -9.08 13.21
N TYR A 49 5.46 -9.93 12.17
CA TYR A 49 6.31 -11.12 12.10
C TYR A 49 6.09 -12.18 13.19
N GLU A 50 5.02 -12.03 13.98
CA GLU A 50 4.58 -13.04 14.94
C GLU A 50 4.04 -14.28 14.26
N SER A 51 4.12 -15.42 14.96
CA SER A 51 3.62 -16.69 14.47
C SER A 51 2.11 -16.66 14.21
N LEU A 52 1.72 -17.17 13.05
CA LEU A 52 0.35 -17.30 12.60
C LEU A 52 -0.09 -18.76 12.53
N ILE A 53 -1.41 -18.95 12.60
CA ILE A 53 -2.05 -20.21 12.26
C ILE A 53 -3.14 -19.98 11.23
N ARG A 54 -3.35 -20.96 10.34
CA ARG A 54 -4.51 -21.00 9.46
C ARG A 54 -5.71 -21.57 10.21
N VAL A 55 -6.89 -21.03 9.96
CA VAL A 55 -8.15 -21.60 10.41
C VAL A 55 -9.04 -21.86 9.19
N PRO A 56 -9.48 -23.10 8.94
CA PRO A 56 -9.13 -24.33 9.66
C PRO A 56 -7.66 -24.72 9.45
N ASN A 57 -7.09 -25.52 10.36
CA ASN A 57 -5.72 -26.03 10.18
C ASN A 57 -5.64 -27.13 9.11
N ASP A 58 -6.78 -27.73 8.75
CA ASP A 58 -6.83 -28.77 7.70
C ASP A 58 -6.89 -28.10 6.32
N PRO A 59 -5.86 -28.27 5.46
CA PRO A 59 -5.82 -27.65 4.14
C PRO A 59 -6.94 -28.13 3.22
N SER A 60 -7.50 -29.33 3.45
CA SER A 60 -8.63 -29.84 2.66
C SER A 60 -9.93 -29.04 2.88
N ILE A 61 -10.00 -28.25 3.96
CA ILE A 61 -11.14 -27.43 4.29
C ILE A 61 -10.82 -25.97 3.92
N SER A 62 -11.38 -25.50 2.81
CA SER A 62 -11.25 -24.11 2.34
C SER A 62 -12.36 -23.19 2.86
N ILE A 63 -13.52 -23.74 3.23
CA ILE A 63 -14.69 -23.00 3.70
C ILE A 63 -15.06 -23.45 5.11
N MET A 64 -15.13 -22.49 6.03
CA MET A 64 -15.56 -22.64 7.42
C MET A 64 -17.08 -22.58 7.56
N PRO A 65 -17.65 -23.00 8.71
CA PRO A 65 -19.04 -22.75 9.03
C PRO A 65 -19.41 -21.25 8.90
N HIS A 66 -20.61 -21.01 8.36
CA HIS A 66 -21.13 -19.68 7.95
C HIS A 66 -20.49 -19.11 6.67
N ASP A 67 -20.07 -19.98 5.75
CA ASP A 67 -19.56 -19.61 4.43
C ASP A 67 -18.37 -18.65 4.47
N ARG A 68 -17.58 -18.75 5.55
CA ARG A 68 -16.37 -17.94 5.73
C ARG A 68 -15.21 -18.73 5.20
N GLU A 69 -14.48 -18.18 4.24
CA GLU A 69 -13.30 -18.87 3.77
C GLU A 69 -12.18 -18.93 4.82
N ALA A 70 -11.25 -19.87 4.65
CA ALA A 70 -10.13 -20.08 5.56
C ALA A 70 -9.29 -18.81 5.73
N LEU A 71 -8.77 -18.56 6.92
CA LEU A 71 -8.07 -17.31 7.24
C LEU A 71 -6.83 -17.56 8.09
N PHE A 72 -5.88 -16.62 8.04
CA PHE A 72 -4.82 -16.58 9.02
C PHE A 72 -5.25 -15.80 10.25
N ARG A 73 -4.80 -16.25 11.42
CA ARG A 73 -4.93 -15.53 12.68
C ARG A 73 -3.65 -15.64 13.48
N HIS A 74 -3.40 -14.63 14.29
CA HIS A 74 -2.37 -14.69 15.31
C HIS A 74 -2.72 -15.74 16.36
N LEU A 75 -1.68 -16.34 16.95
CA LEU A 75 -1.84 -17.11 18.16
C LEU A 75 -2.33 -16.21 19.31
N PRO A 76 -3.16 -16.74 20.23
CA PRO A 76 -3.56 -16.02 21.43
C PRO A 76 -2.33 -15.63 22.25
N ASP A 77 -2.14 -14.33 22.46
CA ASP A 77 -1.09 -13.82 23.33
C ASP A 77 -1.61 -13.78 24.77
N ARG A 78 -1.24 -14.81 25.55
CA ARG A 78 -1.66 -14.96 26.95
C ARG A 78 -0.85 -14.11 27.92
N ASP A 79 0.38 -13.79 27.55
CA ASP A 79 1.34 -13.11 28.42
C ASP A 79 1.40 -11.60 28.13
N HIS A 80 0.64 -11.12 27.13
CA HIS A 80 0.61 -9.73 26.67
C HIS A 80 1.98 -9.20 26.25
N THR A 81 2.85 -10.09 25.76
CA THR A 81 4.22 -9.79 25.35
C THR A 81 4.34 -9.58 23.84
N ALA A 82 3.34 -9.99 23.06
CA ALA A 82 3.43 -9.91 21.62
C ALA A 82 3.33 -8.44 21.15
N PRO A 83 4.08 -8.07 20.10
CA PRO A 83 4.04 -6.72 19.57
C PRO A 83 2.64 -6.36 19.07
N GLN A 84 2.34 -5.07 19.13
CA GLN A 84 1.10 -4.53 18.60
C GLN A 84 1.05 -4.73 17.09
N CYS A 85 -0.13 -5.16 16.61
CA CYS A 85 -0.32 -5.45 15.19
C CYS A 85 -1.75 -5.10 14.78
N MET A 86 -1.87 -4.29 13.73
CA MET A 86 -3.15 -3.86 13.18
C MET A 86 -3.95 -5.03 12.57
N LEU A 87 -3.28 -6.16 12.30
CA LEU A 87 -3.91 -7.34 11.73
C LEU A 87 -4.42 -8.34 12.78
N ARG A 88 -4.26 -8.05 14.09
CA ARG A 88 -4.87 -8.87 15.16
C ARG A 88 -6.38 -8.66 15.22
N SER A 89 -7.10 -9.71 15.60
CA SER A 89 -8.55 -9.63 15.86
C SER A 89 -8.77 -9.07 17.27
N GLY A 90 -9.11 -7.78 17.42
CA GLY A 90 -9.33 -7.13 18.71
C GLY A 90 -9.34 -5.60 18.63
N ILE A 91 -9.64 -4.91 19.76
CA ILE A 91 -9.57 -3.45 19.86
C ILE A 91 -8.11 -3.02 19.68
N MET A 92 -7.90 -2.16 18.69
CA MET A 92 -6.58 -1.81 18.18
C MET A 92 -5.98 -0.64 18.94
N VAL A 93 -4.68 -0.70 19.09
CA VAL A 93 -3.82 0.42 19.44
C VAL A 93 -2.66 0.34 18.46
N GLY A 94 -2.45 1.38 17.64
CA GLY A 94 -1.36 1.43 16.65
C GLY A 94 0.01 1.16 17.26
N LYS A 95 0.99 0.75 16.44
CA LYS A 95 2.37 0.45 16.90
C LYS A 95 2.91 1.62 17.73
N LYS A 96 3.31 1.35 18.97
CA LYS A 96 3.90 2.35 19.88
C LYS A 96 5.41 2.28 19.77
N TYR A 97 6.05 3.44 19.69
CA TYR A 97 7.49 3.57 19.86
C TYR A 97 7.74 4.52 21.03
N ASN A 98 8.49 4.06 22.02
CA ASN A 98 8.67 4.74 23.29
C ASN A 98 9.92 5.64 23.29
N SER A 99 10.75 5.57 22.25
CA SER A 99 11.96 6.39 22.10
C SER A 99 12.30 6.66 20.63
N GLU A 100 13.14 7.68 20.41
CA GLU A 100 13.72 8.00 19.10
C GLU A 100 14.53 6.82 18.54
N ALA A 101 15.30 6.13 19.39
CA ALA A 101 16.07 4.96 18.98
C ALA A 101 15.18 3.81 18.49
N GLU A 102 14.04 3.55 19.15
CA GLU A 102 13.07 2.55 18.68
C GLU A 102 12.42 2.96 17.35
N ALA A 103 12.14 4.27 17.17
CA ALA A 103 11.60 4.78 15.91
C ALA A 103 12.61 4.68 14.76
N LEU A 104 13.89 5.02 15.01
CA LEU A 104 14.97 4.86 14.03
C LEU A 104 15.18 3.40 13.65
N GLN A 105 15.19 2.50 14.64
CA GLN A 105 15.29 1.06 14.38
C GLN A 105 14.12 0.57 13.52
N ALA A 106 12.91 1.07 13.74
CA ALA A 106 11.75 0.69 12.94
C ALA A 106 11.80 1.21 11.50
N ILE A 107 12.45 2.36 11.26
CA ILE A 107 12.72 2.86 9.91
C ILE A 107 13.79 1.99 9.24
N GLU A 108 14.85 1.63 9.97
CA GLU A 108 15.92 0.74 9.49
C GLU A 108 15.40 -0.67 9.17
N ASP A 109 14.52 -1.21 10.01
CA ASP A 109 13.84 -2.49 9.81
C ASP A 109 12.76 -2.41 8.70
N GLU A 110 12.56 -1.22 8.15
CA GLU A 110 11.54 -0.86 7.16
C GLU A 110 10.11 -1.22 7.62
N ASP A 111 9.83 -1.10 8.91
CA ASP A 111 8.50 -1.30 9.48
C ASP A 111 7.60 -0.07 9.30
N ILE A 112 8.22 1.11 9.21
CA ILE A 112 7.57 2.40 8.99
C ILE A 112 8.17 3.08 7.76
N ILE A 113 7.32 3.70 6.94
CA ILE A 113 7.73 4.57 5.84
C ILE A 113 7.42 6.02 6.24
N ILE A 114 8.42 6.90 6.16
CA ILE A 114 8.27 8.31 6.49
C ILE A 114 8.51 9.15 5.24
N ILE A 115 7.49 9.89 4.81
CA ILE A 115 7.46 10.64 3.56
C ILE A 115 7.29 12.12 3.88
N SER A 116 8.27 12.95 3.52
CA SER A 116 8.14 14.42 3.63
C SER A 116 7.42 15.03 2.44
N GLY A 117 7.35 14.32 1.31
CA GLY A 117 6.58 14.72 0.14
C GLY A 117 6.68 13.72 -1.01
N PHE A 118 5.80 13.88 -1.99
CA PHE A 118 5.89 13.17 -3.26
C PHE A 118 6.70 13.99 -4.28
N MET A 119 7.50 13.31 -5.09
CA MET A 119 8.30 13.91 -6.16
C MET A 119 7.43 14.78 -7.08
N GLN A 120 7.83 16.03 -7.30
CA GLN A 120 7.06 16.98 -8.11
C GLN A 120 7.39 16.87 -9.61
N GLU A 121 8.64 16.57 -9.92
CA GLU A 121 9.17 16.39 -11.27
C GLU A 121 9.83 15.03 -11.38
N ARG A 122 9.98 14.53 -12.60
CA ARG A 122 10.75 13.31 -12.86
C ARG A 122 12.21 13.52 -12.43
N ALA A 123 12.78 12.53 -11.74
CA ALA A 123 14.19 12.57 -11.38
C ALA A 123 15.07 12.71 -12.64
N ASN A 124 16.04 13.63 -12.60
CA ASN A 124 16.98 13.89 -13.69
C ASN A 124 18.00 12.75 -13.82
N ASN A 125 17.57 11.58 -14.27
CA ASN A 125 18.46 10.46 -14.53
C ASN A 125 18.47 10.14 -16.02
N TYR A 126 19.67 10.19 -16.62
CA TYR A 126 19.92 9.76 -17.99
C TYR A 126 19.45 8.31 -18.16
N ALA A 127 18.70 8.04 -19.23
CA ALA A 127 18.38 6.68 -19.64
C ALA A 127 19.68 5.88 -19.75
N ARG A 128 19.80 4.75 -19.04
CA ARG A 128 20.88 3.81 -19.27
C ARG A 128 20.60 3.02 -20.54
N ASP A 129 21.65 2.75 -21.31
CA ASP A 129 21.56 1.88 -22.48
C ASP A 129 20.92 0.53 -22.09
N PRO A 130 19.99 -0.01 -22.92
CA PRO A 130 19.32 -1.25 -22.63
C PRO A 130 20.34 -2.38 -22.47
N VAL A 131 20.36 -3.03 -21.30
CA VAL A 131 21.13 -4.26 -21.09
C VAL A 131 20.29 -5.42 -21.62
N GLU A 132 20.80 -6.13 -22.62
CA GLU A 132 20.15 -7.34 -23.15
C GLU A 132 20.17 -8.47 -22.11
N GLY A 133 18.99 -9.06 -21.86
CA GLY A 133 18.84 -10.32 -21.12
C GLY A 133 18.24 -10.17 -19.72
N GLU A 134 16.93 -10.42 -19.61
CA GLU A 134 16.15 -10.81 -18.42
C GLU A 134 16.48 -10.12 -17.08
N ASP A 135 15.82 -8.99 -16.83
CA ASP A 135 14.75 -8.82 -15.83
C ASP A 135 14.20 -7.41 -16.06
N GLU A 136 12.88 -7.21 -16.01
CA GLU A 136 12.28 -5.88 -16.09
C GLU A 136 12.93 -4.97 -15.04
N GLN A 137 13.87 -4.12 -15.48
CA GLN A 137 14.52 -3.14 -14.62
C GLN A 137 13.45 -2.17 -14.17
N VAL A 138 12.98 -2.35 -12.94
CA VAL A 138 12.00 -1.46 -12.33
C VAL A 138 12.71 -0.12 -12.11
N GLU A 139 12.31 0.91 -12.86
CA GLU A 139 12.76 2.31 -12.72
C GLU A 139 12.66 2.89 -11.28
N THR A 140 12.11 2.13 -10.32
CA THR A 140 11.78 2.60 -8.97
C THR A 140 12.94 2.77 -8.02
N ASP A 141 14.11 2.19 -8.30
CA ASP A 141 15.28 2.35 -7.41
C ASP A 141 15.77 3.80 -7.32
N TYR A 142 15.32 4.66 -8.26
CA TYR A 142 15.66 6.08 -8.29
C TYR A 142 14.54 7.04 -7.85
N GLU A 143 13.32 6.53 -7.57
CA GLU A 143 12.20 7.38 -7.14
C GLU A 143 12.06 7.43 -5.61
N SER A 144 13.20 7.52 -4.94
CA SER A 144 13.32 7.67 -3.50
C SER A 144 14.62 8.39 -3.19
N GLU A 145 14.54 9.63 -2.73
CA GLU A 145 15.68 10.41 -2.25
C GLU A 145 15.49 10.79 -0.78
N ASP A 146 16.60 11.10 -0.10
CA ASP A 146 16.57 11.54 1.30
C ASP A 146 15.86 12.89 1.39
N GLY A 147 14.78 12.93 2.17
CA GLY A 147 14.05 14.14 2.48
C GLY A 147 14.57 14.82 3.75
N PRO A 148 14.09 16.04 4.07
CA PRO A 148 14.38 16.67 5.35
C PRO A 148 13.89 15.78 6.50
N ALA A 149 14.59 15.78 7.63
CA ALA A 149 14.06 15.14 8.83
C ALA A 149 12.75 15.82 9.25
N ILE A 150 11.76 15.04 9.65
CA ILE A 150 10.44 15.55 10.05
C ILE A 150 10.08 15.07 11.45
N ASP A 151 9.26 15.88 12.13
CA ASP A 151 8.76 15.59 13.46
C ASP A 151 7.51 14.72 13.36
N VAL A 152 7.66 13.43 13.67
CA VAL A 152 6.55 12.46 13.57
C VAL A 152 6.00 12.16 14.97
N PRO A 153 4.66 12.22 15.16
CA PRO A 153 4.03 11.81 16.41
C PRO A 153 3.97 10.28 16.47
N ILE A 154 5.04 9.67 16.98
CA ILE A 154 5.18 8.21 17.07
C ILE A 154 4.88 7.70 18.52
N SER A 155 4.86 8.59 19.52
CA SER A 155 4.65 8.26 20.94
C SER A 155 3.20 8.48 21.43
N ARG A 156 2.81 7.73 22.47
CA ARG A 156 1.53 7.86 23.19
C ARG A 156 1.51 8.92 24.30
N HIS A 157 2.67 9.38 24.76
CA HIS A 157 2.73 10.38 25.84
C HIS A 157 2.70 11.80 25.23
N GLU A 158 1.89 12.66 25.86
CA GLU A 158 1.49 14.00 25.43
C GLU A 158 2.41 14.71 24.43
N GLY A 159 1.98 14.80 23.17
CA GLY A 159 2.54 15.71 22.18
C GLY A 159 3.99 15.45 21.77
N GLN A 160 4.59 14.33 22.13
CA GLN A 160 5.97 14.03 21.77
C GLN A 160 6.08 13.61 20.30
N THR A 161 6.77 14.44 19.53
CA THR A 161 7.24 14.13 18.19
C THR A 161 8.72 13.75 18.23
N PHE A 162 9.13 12.82 17.38
CA PHE A 162 10.53 12.50 17.17
C PHE A 162 10.98 13.02 15.83
N ASN A 163 12.17 13.63 15.80
CA ASN A 163 12.79 14.07 14.57
C ASN A 163 13.47 12.87 13.90
N VAL A 164 12.94 12.43 12.77
CA VAL A 164 13.35 11.18 12.11
C VAL A 164 13.61 11.42 10.63
N PRO A 165 14.54 10.67 10.01
CA PRO A 165 14.82 10.80 8.59
C PRO A 165 13.57 10.46 7.77
N SER A 166 13.33 11.24 6.72
CA SER A 166 12.22 11.04 5.80
C SER A 166 12.71 10.82 4.38
N LYS A 167 11.81 10.45 3.50
CA LYS A 167 12.06 10.31 2.06
C LYS A 167 11.16 11.22 1.25
N ILE A 168 11.68 11.70 0.13
CA ILE A 168 10.86 12.18 -0.98
C ILE A 168 10.75 11.02 -1.96
N THR A 169 9.52 10.57 -2.24
CA THR A 169 9.30 9.35 -3.01
C THR A 169 8.14 9.48 -3.99
N SER A 170 7.69 8.35 -4.56
CA SER A 170 6.56 8.28 -5.47
C SER A 170 5.57 7.19 -5.08
N VAL A 171 4.33 7.34 -5.54
CA VAL A 171 3.32 6.27 -5.49
C VAL A 171 3.82 5.03 -6.24
N MET A 172 4.63 5.17 -7.30
CA MET A 172 5.22 4.02 -7.99
C MET A 172 6.20 3.24 -7.09
N SER A 173 7.05 3.92 -6.32
CA SER A 173 7.94 3.28 -5.35
C SER A 173 7.16 2.54 -4.25
N LEU A 174 6.01 3.10 -3.83
CA LEU A 174 5.08 2.38 -2.95
C LEU A 174 4.46 1.14 -3.63
N CYS A 175 4.18 1.21 -4.93
CA CYS A 175 3.57 0.13 -5.70
C CYS A 175 4.55 -0.96 -6.17
N SER A 176 5.86 -0.69 -6.31
CA SER A 176 6.84 -1.72 -6.72
C SER A 176 6.95 -2.88 -5.74
N ASN A 177 6.73 -2.58 -4.45
CA ASN A 177 6.63 -3.53 -3.36
C ASN A 177 5.22 -3.51 -2.73
N PHE A 178 4.18 -3.38 -3.56
CA PHE A 178 2.80 -3.11 -3.12
C PHE A 178 2.34 -4.03 -1.99
N ARG A 179 2.54 -5.35 -2.11
CA ARG A 179 2.13 -6.31 -1.07
C ARG A 179 2.79 -6.06 0.28
N ARG A 180 4.11 -5.82 0.30
CA ARG A 180 4.86 -5.48 1.52
C ARG A 180 4.35 -4.15 2.10
N ASN A 181 4.14 -3.16 1.24
CA ASN A 181 3.65 -1.83 1.64
C ASN A 181 2.16 -1.82 2.02
N PHE A 182 1.40 -2.87 1.68
CA PHE A 182 -0.03 -2.95 1.94
C PHE A 182 -0.38 -2.85 3.43
N TYR A 183 0.48 -3.37 4.31
CA TYR A 183 0.27 -3.38 5.77
C TYR A 183 1.25 -2.52 6.56
N ARG A 184 2.11 -1.78 5.87
CA ARG A 184 3.10 -0.93 6.54
C ARG A 184 2.46 0.36 7.04
N ASP A 185 3.02 0.87 8.12
CA ASP A 185 2.70 2.19 8.64
C ASP A 185 3.38 3.24 7.73
N ILE A 186 2.58 4.12 7.13
CA ILE A 186 3.06 5.18 6.22
C ILE A 186 2.71 6.53 6.85
N HIS A 187 3.72 7.31 7.20
CA HIS A 187 3.57 8.68 7.69
C HIS A 187 3.91 9.66 6.58
N ILE A 188 3.00 10.58 6.25
CA ILE A 188 3.19 11.55 5.17
C ILE A 188 2.96 12.95 5.73
N LEU A 189 3.92 13.85 5.53
CA LEU A 189 3.75 15.28 5.79
C LEU A 189 2.85 15.89 4.70
N VAL A 190 1.69 16.38 5.11
CA VAL A 190 0.66 16.96 4.23
C VAL A 190 0.20 18.28 4.82
N ASP A 191 0.32 19.38 4.06
CA ASP A 191 -0.14 20.71 4.49
C ASP A 191 0.43 21.15 5.86
N GLY A 192 1.64 20.69 6.22
CA GLY A 192 2.30 21.00 7.50
C GLY A 192 1.96 20.05 8.65
N GLU A 193 1.09 19.06 8.43
CA GLU A 193 0.70 18.06 9.43
C GLU A 193 1.11 16.65 8.98
N VAL A 194 1.64 15.85 9.90
CA VAL A 194 1.96 14.44 9.60
C VAL A 194 0.69 13.60 9.73
N LYS A 195 0.29 12.97 8.62
CA LYS A 195 -0.84 12.05 8.55
C LYS A 195 -0.36 10.60 8.49
N HIS A 196 -1.11 9.71 9.12
CA HIS A 196 -0.82 8.27 9.18
C HIS A 196 -1.76 7.50 8.24
N TYR A 197 -1.18 6.57 7.48
CA TYR A 197 -1.88 5.74 6.49
C TYR A 197 -1.41 4.29 6.59
N VAL A 198 -2.34 3.37 6.36
CA VAL A 198 -2.06 1.96 6.10
C VAL A 198 -2.87 1.60 4.86
N LEU A 199 -2.22 1.19 3.77
CA LEU A 199 -2.90 1.00 2.47
C LEU A 199 -4.07 0.00 2.58
N SER A 200 -3.95 -1.04 3.40
CA SER A 200 -5.04 -2.01 3.62
C SER A 200 -6.31 -1.41 4.27
N GLU A 201 -6.22 -0.21 4.85
CA GLU A 201 -7.32 0.47 5.53
C GLU A 201 -7.75 1.76 4.81
N CYS A 202 -6.83 2.47 4.16
CA CYS A 202 -7.11 3.79 3.58
C CYS A 202 -7.26 3.82 2.06
N LEU A 203 -6.77 2.78 1.35
CA LEU A 203 -6.84 2.71 -0.11
C LEU A 203 -8.31 2.57 -0.54
N THR A 204 -8.82 3.52 -1.34
CA THR A 204 -10.25 3.60 -1.70
C THR A 204 -10.44 3.42 -3.22
N ASP A 205 -11.38 2.58 -3.66
CA ASP A 205 -11.75 2.45 -5.07
C ASP A 205 -12.47 3.72 -5.55
N ALA A 206 -12.02 4.27 -6.66
CA ALA A 206 -12.63 5.41 -7.32
C ALA A 206 -14.11 5.16 -7.59
N ALA A 207 -14.53 3.91 -7.81
CA ALA A 207 -15.92 3.52 -8.00
C ALA A 207 -16.84 3.78 -6.79
N GLU A 208 -16.28 3.97 -5.59
CA GLU A 208 -17.02 4.14 -4.33
C GLU A 208 -17.11 5.61 -3.89
N ILE A 209 -16.40 6.51 -4.57
CA ILE A 209 -16.35 7.93 -4.23
C ILE A 209 -17.72 8.58 -4.45
N ALA A 210 -18.34 9.06 -3.38
CA ALA A 210 -19.65 9.71 -3.41
C ALA A 210 -19.64 11.15 -2.89
N GLU A 211 -18.48 11.66 -2.46
CA GLU A 211 -18.33 13.00 -1.91
C GLU A 211 -16.92 13.54 -2.10
N GLU A 212 -16.76 14.84 -1.85
CA GLU A 212 -15.46 15.50 -1.84
C GLU A 212 -14.65 15.08 -0.62
N ASN A 213 -13.33 15.09 -0.75
CA ASN A 213 -12.43 14.84 0.36
C ASN A 213 -11.23 15.79 0.28
N ASP A 214 -11.23 16.78 1.16
CA ASP A 214 -10.17 17.78 1.26
C ASP A 214 -8.91 17.25 1.95
N THR A 215 -8.98 16.08 2.59
CA THR A 215 -7.81 15.38 3.10
C THR A 215 -7.25 14.47 2.01
N PRO A 216 -5.98 14.64 1.61
CA PRO A 216 -5.34 13.74 0.68
C PRO A 216 -5.39 12.30 1.18
N ASN A 217 -5.69 11.35 0.29
CA ASN A 217 -5.70 9.94 0.60
C ASN A 217 -5.23 9.12 -0.61
N PHE A 218 -5.03 7.81 -0.42
CA PHE A 218 -4.75 6.87 -1.48
C PHE A 218 -6.03 6.36 -2.14
N TYR A 219 -6.05 6.40 -3.45
CA TYR A 219 -7.15 5.92 -4.28
C TYR A 219 -6.63 5.05 -5.39
N PHE A 220 -7.49 4.19 -5.92
CA PHE A 220 -7.20 3.44 -7.13
C PHE A 220 -8.43 3.32 -8.02
N GLY A 221 -8.25 2.92 -9.27
CA GLY A 221 -9.38 2.62 -10.13
C GLY A 221 -8.94 2.02 -11.46
N GLU A 222 -9.87 1.34 -12.12
CA GLU A 222 -9.63 0.79 -13.46
C GLU A 222 -9.76 1.89 -14.51
N ILE A 223 -8.72 2.07 -15.33
CA ILE A 223 -8.73 3.04 -16.42
C ILE A 223 -9.69 2.59 -17.52
N VAL A 224 -10.68 3.44 -17.84
CA VAL A 224 -11.65 3.20 -18.91
C VAL A 224 -11.24 3.91 -20.19
N SER A 225 -10.76 5.15 -20.08
CA SER A 225 -10.32 5.94 -21.23
C SER A 225 -9.33 7.03 -20.82
N ILE A 226 -8.60 7.57 -21.80
CA ILE A 226 -7.70 8.70 -21.62
C ILE A 226 -8.03 9.73 -22.69
N ARG A 227 -8.31 10.96 -22.28
CA ARG A 227 -8.55 12.09 -23.18
C ARG A 227 -7.40 13.07 -23.09
N ARG A 228 -6.70 13.24 -24.21
CA ARG A 228 -5.54 14.11 -24.32
C ARG A 228 -5.93 15.52 -24.77
N PHE A 229 -5.33 16.52 -24.13
CA PHE A 229 -5.35 17.93 -24.50
C PHE A 229 -3.92 18.41 -24.76
N ASP A 230 -3.72 19.70 -25.05
CA ASP A 230 -2.43 20.22 -25.51
C ASP A 230 -1.27 19.98 -24.53
N HIS A 231 -1.51 20.16 -23.22
CA HIS A 231 -0.47 20.02 -22.18
C HIS A 231 -0.82 19.00 -21.09
N THR A 232 -2.09 18.66 -20.96
CA THR A 232 -2.60 17.78 -19.91
C THR A 232 -3.49 16.71 -20.51
N SER A 233 -3.58 15.57 -19.85
CA SER A 233 -4.57 14.56 -20.17
C SER A 233 -5.47 14.30 -18.98
N HIS A 234 -6.70 13.90 -19.27
CA HIS A 234 -7.63 13.37 -18.29
C HIS A 234 -7.68 11.85 -18.42
N VAL A 235 -7.38 11.15 -17.33
CA VAL A 235 -7.50 9.70 -17.23
C VAL A 235 -8.81 9.39 -16.51
N PHE A 236 -9.71 8.70 -17.18
CA PHE A 236 -11.03 8.34 -16.64
C PHE A 236 -10.97 6.96 -16.00
N LEU A 237 -11.44 6.89 -14.75
CA LEU A 237 -11.54 5.68 -13.95
C LEU A 237 -13.01 5.25 -13.86
N ARG A 238 -13.24 3.94 -13.89
CA ARG A 238 -14.58 3.36 -13.87
C ARG A 238 -15.35 3.81 -12.62
N HIS A 239 -16.55 4.35 -12.84
CA HIS A 239 -17.43 4.75 -11.73
C HIS A 239 -18.91 4.38 -12.00
N PRO A 240 -19.50 3.42 -11.25
CA PRO A 240 -20.84 2.92 -11.53
C PRO A 240 -21.98 3.83 -11.02
N ARG A 241 -21.74 4.65 -10.00
CA ARG A 241 -22.79 5.38 -9.27
C ARG A 241 -23.07 6.80 -9.78
N LEU A 242 -22.43 7.25 -10.86
CA LEU A 242 -22.61 8.61 -11.37
C LEU A 242 -23.67 8.65 -12.49
N ALA A 243 -24.72 9.45 -12.29
CA ALA A 243 -25.81 9.57 -13.24
C ALA A 243 -25.33 10.15 -14.57
N GLY A 244 -25.63 9.47 -15.69
CA GLY A 244 -25.30 9.94 -17.04
C GLY A 244 -23.94 9.50 -17.60
N ASN A 245 -23.37 8.37 -17.14
CA ASN A 245 -22.04 7.87 -17.55
C ASN A 245 -20.92 8.88 -17.26
N VAL A 246 -20.98 9.57 -16.13
CA VAL A 246 -19.90 10.46 -15.72
C VAL A 246 -18.85 9.60 -15.03
N ASP A 247 -17.71 9.38 -15.66
CA ASP A 247 -16.61 8.66 -15.02
C ASP A 247 -15.87 9.58 -14.02
N PHE A 248 -15.26 8.98 -13.00
CA PHE A 248 -14.26 9.67 -12.18
C PHE A 248 -13.05 10.00 -13.06
N LYS A 249 -12.35 11.11 -12.83
CA LYS A 249 -11.13 11.40 -13.60
C LYS A 249 -9.99 11.93 -12.75
N ILE A 250 -8.76 11.70 -13.18
CA ILE A 250 -7.59 12.46 -12.73
C ILE A 250 -7.03 13.29 -13.88
N SER A 251 -6.34 14.38 -13.55
CA SER A 251 -5.55 15.13 -14.55
C SER A 251 -4.07 15.12 -14.19
N ALA A 252 -3.23 14.99 -15.21
CA ALA A 252 -1.77 15.06 -15.09
C ALA A 252 -1.17 15.63 -16.38
N SER A 253 0.10 16.01 -16.35
CA SER A 253 0.79 16.48 -17.55
C SER A 253 0.92 15.34 -18.57
N ASN A 254 0.90 15.70 -19.86
CA ASN A 254 1.09 14.74 -20.94
C ASN A 254 2.45 14.03 -20.84
N GLU A 255 3.49 14.77 -20.48
CA GLU A 255 4.86 14.28 -20.34
C GLU A 255 4.97 13.24 -19.23
N ASP A 256 4.43 13.53 -18.04
CA ASP A 256 4.46 12.60 -16.91
C ASP A 256 3.69 11.31 -17.22
N LEU A 257 2.52 11.43 -17.84
CA LEU A 257 1.70 10.26 -18.18
C LEU A 257 2.39 9.37 -19.22
N ASP A 258 2.96 9.95 -20.27
CA ASP A 258 3.68 9.19 -21.29
C ASP A 258 4.90 8.49 -20.70
N ALA A 259 5.68 9.19 -19.87
CA ALA A 259 6.84 8.63 -19.20
C ALA A 259 6.47 7.54 -18.17
N ARG A 260 5.30 7.63 -17.53
CA ARG A 260 4.72 6.56 -16.68
C ARG A 260 4.11 5.41 -17.48
N GLY A 261 4.12 5.47 -18.81
CA GLY A 261 3.46 4.48 -19.68
C GLY A 261 1.92 4.54 -19.63
N ILE A 262 1.34 5.60 -19.06
CA ILE A 262 -0.11 5.81 -18.95
C ILE A 262 -0.63 6.41 -20.26
N THR A 263 -0.68 5.59 -21.31
CA THR A 263 -1.16 5.97 -22.64
C THR A 263 -2.38 5.16 -23.04
N ALA A 264 -3.16 5.65 -24.01
CA ALA A 264 -4.34 4.94 -24.50
C ALA A 264 -4.02 3.55 -25.09
N ALA A 265 -2.79 3.33 -25.56
CA ALA A 265 -2.36 2.05 -26.11
C ALA A 265 -2.07 0.99 -25.03
N ASN A 266 -1.57 1.41 -23.86
CA ASN A 266 -0.97 0.49 -22.89
C ASN A 266 -1.72 0.42 -21.55
N ALA A 267 -2.45 1.48 -21.19
CA ALA A 267 -2.99 1.62 -19.84
C ALA A 267 -4.48 1.30 -19.72
N GLN A 268 -5.17 1.00 -20.83
CA GLN A 268 -6.60 0.68 -20.77
C GLN A 268 -6.84 -0.59 -19.94
N ARG A 269 -7.83 -0.56 -19.04
CA ARG A 269 -8.18 -1.62 -18.08
C ARG A 269 -7.15 -1.92 -16.99
N ARG A 270 -5.99 -1.25 -17.01
CA ARG A 270 -5.00 -1.30 -15.93
C ARG A 270 -5.52 -0.56 -14.70
N ILE A 271 -4.99 -0.92 -13.54
CA ILE A 271 -5.29 -0.22 -12.29
C ILE A 271 -4.34 0.97 -12.13
N LEU A 272 -4.90 2.17 -12.04
CA LEU A 272 -4.17 3.38 -11.65
C LEU A 272 -4.29 3.55 -10.13
N VAL A 273 -3.18 3.84 -9.47
CA VAL A 273 -3.11 4.22 -8.05
C VAL A 273 -2.65 5.68 -7.97
N PHE A 274 -3.29 6.47 -7.11
CA PHE A 274 -2.94 7.87 -6.95
C PHE A 274 -3.11 8.36 -5.51
N PHE A 275 -2.40 9.43 -5.18
CA PHE A 275 -2.55 10.15 -3.92
C PHE A 275 -3.10 11.57 -4.17
N GLY A 276 -4.01 12.03 -3.32
CA GLY A 276 -4.43 13.44 -3.31
C GLY A 276 -5.87 13.69 -2.87
N LYS A 277 -6.33 14.92 -3.05
CA LYS A 277 -7.69 15.37 -2.66
C LYS A 277 -8.71 14.99 -3.73
N ILE A 278 -9.97 14.90 -3.33
CA ILE A 278 -11.11 14.67 -4.23
C ILE A 278 -11.99 15.91 -4.26
N ASN A 279 -12.26 16.42 -5.45
CA ASN A 279 -13.14 17.57 -5.66
C ASN A 279 -14.29 17.18 -6.60
N SER A 280 -15.40 17.92 -6.56
CA SER A 280 -16.46 17.82 -7.55
C SER A 280 -16.07 18.49 -8.86
N VAL A 281 -16.63 17.99 -9.96
CA VAL A 281 -16.52 18.58 -11.30
C VAL A 281 -17.76 18.27 -12.12
N GLY A 282 -18.57 19.29 -12.39
CA GLY A 282 -19.86 19.10 -13.04
C GLY A 282 -20.73 18.14 -12.23
N ALA A 283 -21.08 17.00 -12.82
CA ALA A 283 -21.89 15.96 -12.18
C ALA A 283 -21.07 14.78 -11.61
N GLY A 284 -19.73 14.86 -11.58
CA GLY A 284 -18.85 13.80 -11.07
C GLY A 284 -17.73 14.32 -10.18
N TYR A 285 -16.70 13.50 -9.98
CA TYR A 285 -15.55 13.81 -9.13
C TYR A 285 -14.24 13.72 -9.90
N TRP A 286 -13.23 14.42 -9.40
CA TRP A 286 -11.87 14.33 -9.92
C TRP A 286 -10.80 14.60 -8.89
N SER A 287 -9.58 14.19 -9.22
CA SER A 287 -8.36 14.61 -8.55
C SER A 287 -7.44 15.32 -9.53
N GLN A 288 -7.20 16.61 -9.31
CA GLN A 288 -6.54 17.48 -10.28
C GLN A 288 -5.02 17.46 -10.16
N ASN A 289 -4.35 17.79 -11.27
CA ASN A 289 -2.97 18.24 -11.37
C ASN A 289 -1.94 17.33 -10.70
N LYS A 290 -2.12 16.02 -10.88
CA LYS A 290 -1.20 15.01 -10.39
C LYS A 290 0.20 15.25 -10.92
N LYS A 291 1.15 15.20 -9.99
CA LYS A 291 2.58 15.32 -10.24
C LYS A 291 3.22 13.96 -10.41
N TRP A 292 4.48 13.96 -10.86
CA TRP A 292 5.25 12.74 -11.14
C TRP A 292 5.10 11.70 -10.03
N GLY A 293 5.33 12.09 -8.78
CA GLY A 293 5.31 11.21 -7.61
C GLY A 293 3.93 10.83 -7.09
N GLU A 294 2.84 11.40 -7.60
CA GLU A 294 1.50 11.23 -7.01
C GLU A 294 0.63 10.20 -7.75
N ILE A 295 1.13 9.63 -8.84
CA ILE A 295 0.41 8.66 -9.69
C ILE A 295 1.30 7.51 -10.11
N SER A 296 0.69 6.34 -10.29
CA SER A 296 1.35 5.17 -10.86
C SER A 296 0.34 4.18 -11.43
N LEU A 297 0.77 3.33 -12.37
CA LEU A 297 0.07 2.09 -12.65
C LEU A 297 0.50 1.05 -11.61
N LEU A 298 -0.47 0.34 -11.04
CA LEU A 298 -0.16 -0.84 -10.25
C LEU A 298 0.54 -1.87 -11.15
N PRO A 299 1.70 -2.42 -10.75
CA PRO A 299 2.31 -3.53 -11.48
C PRO A 299 1.33 -4.70 -11.65
N GLU A 300 1.29 -5.31 -12.83
CA GLU A 300 0.28 -6.33 -13.18
C GLU A 300 0.25 -7.48 -12.18
N LYS A 301 1.43 -7.91 -11.69
CA LYS A 301 1.59 -8.96 -10.67
C LYS A 301 0.83 -8.69 -9.36
N TYR A 302 0.40 -7.46 -9.10
CA TYR A 302 -0.35 -7.08 -7.90
C TYR A 302 -1.83 -6.75 -8.16
N GLU A 303 -2.29 -6.72 -9.41
CA GLU A 303 -3.69 -6.40 -9.72
C GLU A 303 -4.65 -7.44 -9.13
N ASP A 304 -4.36 -8.72 -9.31
CA ASP A 304 -5.18 -9.81 -8.74
C ASP A 304 -5.16 -9.77 -7.21
N PHE A 305 -4.02 -9.44 -6.62
CA PHE A 305 -3.93 -9.26 -5.16
C PHE A 305 -4.85 -8.14 -4.70
N LEU A 306 -4.82 -6.97 -5.32
CA LEU A 306 -5.70 -5.87 -4.93
C LEU A 306 -7.17 -6.23 -5.12
N ARG A 307 -7.54 -6.78 -6.29
CA ARG A 307 -8.94 -7.15 -6.59
C ARG A 307 -9.49 -8.22 -5.65
N ALA A 308 -8.69 -9.21 -5.27
CA ALA A 308 -9.11 -10.27 -4.35
C ALA A 308 -9.23 -9.80 -2.90
N ASN A 309 -8.53 -8.72 -2.53
CA ASN A 309 -8.39 -8.30 -1.14
C ASN A 309 -9.08 -6.98 -0.80
N TYR A 310 -9.48 -6.22 -1.80
CA TYR A 310 -10.37 -5.08 -1.66
C TYR A 310 -11.81 -5.58 -1.49
N GLU A 311 -12.34 -5.43 -0.28
CA GLU A 311 -13.72 -5.80 0.02
C GLU A 311 -14.64 -4.70 -0.52
N ARG A 312 -15.42 -5.01 -1.55
CA ARG A 312 -16.59 -4.21 -1.88
C ARG A 312 -17.63 -4.51 -0.81
N GLU A 313 -18.00 -3.50 -0.01
CA GLU A 313 -19.27 -3.57 0.69
C GLU A 313 -20.37 -3.54 -0.40
N GLU A 314 -20.87 -4.73 -0.77
CA GLU A 314 -22.11 -4.88 -1.56
C GLU A 314 -23.34 -4.47 -0.73
#